data_AF-A0A9D4GU29-F1
#
_entry.id   AF-A0A9D4GU29-F1
#
_cell.length_a   1.000
_cell.length_b   1.000
_cell.length_c   1.000
_cell.angle_alpha   90.00
_cell.angle_beta   90.00
_cell.angle_gamma   90.00
#
_symmetry.space_group_name_H-M   'P 1'
#
loop_
_entity.id
_entity.type
_entity.pdbx_description
1 polymer ?
#
loop_
_entity_poly.entity_id
_entity_poly.type
_entity_poly.pdbx_seq_one_letter_code
_entity_poly.pdbx_strand_id
1 'polypeptide(L)' 'MDGWMDGWMDGWMDGWMDGMDGWMDGWMDGWMDGWMDGWMDGWMDGWMDGWMDGWMDGWMDGWMDGWMDGWIDGYIG' A
#
# COMPACT_ATOMS: atom_id res chain seq x y z
N MET A 1 40.68 13.70 -39.26
CA MET A 1 40.30 14.62 -38.15
C MET A 1 39.07 14.08 -37.43
N ASP A 2 38.81 12.77 -37.57
CA ASP A 2 37.43 12.28 -37.65
C ASP A 2 37.10 11.46 -36.39
N GLY A 3 38.06 10.69 -35.87
CA GLY A 3 37.88 9.92 -34.64
C GLY A 3 37.70 10.74 -33.35
N TRP A 4 37.97 12.05 -33.37
CA TRP A 4 37.71 12.92 -32.20
C TRP A 4 36.26 13.42 -32.18
N MET A 5 35.64 13.62 -33.35
CA MET A 5 34.21 13.95 -33.43
C MET A 5 33.37 12.70 -33.14
N ASP A 6 33.79 11.55 -33.65
CA ASP A 6 33.10 10.28 -33.41
C ASP A 6 33.09 9.93 -31.91
N GLY A 7 34.26 9.96 -31.26
CA GLY A 7 34.35 9.67 -29.82
C GLY A 7 33.62 10.69 -28.92
N TRP A 8 33.44 11.93 -29.39
CA TRP A 8 32.67 12.94 -28.64
C TRP A 8 31.16 12.76 -28.83
N MET A 9 30.69 12.39 -30.03
CA MET A 9 29.29 12.04 -30.26
C MET A 9 28.90 10.76 -29.53
N ASP A 10 29.74 9.73 -29.56
CA ASP A 10 29.48 8.45 -28.89
C ASP A 10 29.38 8.65 -27.37
N GLY A 11 30.36 9.31 -26.75
CA GLY A 11 30.33 9.55 -25.31
C GLY A 11 29.17 10.46 -24.85
N TRP A 12 28.71 11.36 -25.72
CA TRP A 12 27.54 12.19 -25.44
C TRP A 12 26.23 11.41 -25.58
N MET A 13 26.08 10.57 -26.61
CA MET A 13 24.91 9.69 -26.76
C MET A 13 24.84 8.67 -25.62
N ASP A 14 25.96 8.03 -25.27
CA ASP A 14 26.01 7.03 -24.19
C ASP A 14 25.60 7.65 -22.86
N GLY A 15 26.18 8.80 -22.50
CA GLY A 15 25.82 9.49 -21.24
C GLY A 15 24.38 9.99 -21.21
N TRP A 16 23.79 10.29 -22.37
CA TRP A 16 22.39 10.71 -22.45
C TRP A 16 21.44 9.51 -22.37
N MET A 17 21.77 8.37 -22.99
CA MET A 17 21.02 7.12 -22.86
C MET A 17 21.08 6.58 -21.44
N ASP A 18 22.25 6.51 -20.82
CA ASP A 18 22.42 6.09 -19.43
C ASP A 18 21.62 6.97 -18.46
N GLY A 19 21.61 8.29 -18.70
CA GLY A 19 20.83 9.24 -17.90
C GLY A 19 19.32 9.05 -18.06
N MET A 20 18.87 8.66 -19.26
CA MET A 20 17.46 8.40 -19.55
C MET A 20 17.00 7.08 -18.91
N ASP A 21 17.84 6.04 -18.98
CA ASP A 21 17.59 4.74 -18.36
C ASP A 21 17.53 4.88 -16.83
N GLY A 22 18.49 5.58 -16.22
CA GLY A 22 18.48 5.83 -14.77
C GLY A 22 17.29 6.67 -14.29
N TRP A 23 16.80 7.60 -15.11
CA TRP A 23 15.58 8.36 -14.80
C TRP A 23 14.33 7.48 -14.91
N MET A 24 14.27 6.64 -15.94
CA MET A 24 13.15 5.73 -16.16
C MET A 24 13.06 4.67 -15.07
N ASP A 25 14.19 4.07 -14.68
CA ASP A 25 14.29 3.11 -13.58
C ASP A 25 13.90 3.76 -12.25
N GLY A 26 14.47 4.94 -11.91
CA GLY A 26 14.15 5.62 -10.66
C GLY A 26 12.69 6.08 -10.56
N TRP A 27 12.07 6.45 -11.68
CA TRP A 27 10.65 6.78 -11.72
C TRP A 27 9.77 5.54 -11.60
N MET A 28 10.14 4.45 -12.27
CA MET A 28 9.40 3.19 -12.26
C MET A 28 9.47 2.53 -10.88
N ASP A 29 10.65 2.46 -10.26
CA ASP A 29 10.84 1.95 -8.89
C ASP A 29 10.09 2.82 -7.87
N GLY A 30 10.28 4.15 -7.90
CA GLY A 30 9.64 5.03 -6.93
C GLY A 30 8.11 5.06 -7.03
N TRP A 31 7.57 4.91 -8.25
CA TRP A 31 6.12 4.82 -8.45
C TRP A 31 5.58 3.43 -8.07
N MET A 32 6.30 2.37 -8.42
CA MET A 32 5.90 1.00 -8.12
C MET A 32 5.96 0.73 -6.61
N ASP A 33 7.05 1.08 -5.93
CA ASP A 33 7.19 0.93 -4.49
C ASP A 33 6.18 1.82 -3.74
N GLY A 34 6.12 3.11 -4.07
CA GLY A 34 5.26 4.05 -3.36
C GLY A 34 3.76 3.76 -3.53
N TRP A 35 3.35 3.28 -4.71
CA TRP A 35 1.97 2.90 -4.96
C TRP A 35 1.64 1.53 -4.39
N MET A 36 2.54 0.56 -4.53
CA MET A 36 2.32 -0.81 -4.04
C MET A 36 2.32 -0.85 -2.51
N ASP A 37 3.29 -0.22 -1.85
CA ASP A 37 3.33 -0.14 -0.37
C ASP A 37 2.16 0.67 0.17
N GLY A 38 1.94 1.88 -0.36
CA GLY A 38 0.89 2.77 0.15
C GLY A 38 -0.53 2.22 -0.05
N TRP A 39 -0.77 1.52 -1.15
CA TRP A 39 -2.08 0.90 -1.42
C TRP A 39 -2.24 -0.42 -0.66
N MET A 40 -1.21 -1.24 -0.60
CA MET A 40 -1.27 -2.55 0.05
C MET A 40 -1.35 -2.40 1.57
N ASP A 41 -0.53 -1.54 2.18
CA ASP A 41 -0.58 -1.25 3.62
C ASP A 41 -1.88 -0.54 3.99
N GLY A 42 -2.23 0.54 3.29
CA GLY A 42 -3.44 1.31 3.59
C GLY A 42 -4.74 0.52 3.42
N TRP A 43 -4.78 -0.41 2.45
CA TRP A 43 -5.93 -1.26 2.23
C TRP A 43 -5.96 -2.48 3.16
N MET A 44 -4.82 -3.15 3.41
CA MET A 44 -4.76 -4.25 4.38
C MET A 44 -5.07 -3.75 5.78
N ASP A 45 -4.42 -2.69 6.26
CA ASP A 45 -4.63 -2.18 7.61
C ASP A 45 -6.06 -1.66 7.77
N GLY A 46 -6.53 -0.82 6.85
CA GLY A 46 -7.88 -0.26 6.93
C GLY A 46 -9.00 -1.30 6.83
N TRP A 47 -8.81 -2.36 6.03
CA TRP A 47 -9.79 -3.43 5.90
C TRP A 47 -9.71 -4.42 7.07
N MET A 48 -8.51 -4.77 7.50
CA MET A 48 -8.28 -5.73 8.57
C MET A 48 -8.69 -5.15 9.93
N ASP A 49 -8.30 -3.90 10.24
CA ASP A 49 -8.70 -3.21 11.47
C ASP A 49 -10.20 -2.93 11.47
N GLY A 50 -10.74 -2.35 10.38
CA GLY A 50 -12.16 -2.03 10.30
C GLY A 50 -13.08 -3.26 10.36
N TRP A 51 -12.63 -4.40 9.82
CA TRP A 51 -13.38 -5.65 9.86
C TRP A 51 -13.21 -6.38 11.20
N MET A 52 -12.00 -6.45 11.78
CA MET A 52 -11.80 -7.04 13.10
C MET A 52 -12.54 -6.25 14.16
N ASP A 53 -12.36 -4.92 14.22
CA ASP A 53 -12.99 -4.08 15.24
C ASP A 53 -14.52 -4.12 15.09
N GLY A 54 -15.04 -3.91 13.87
CA GLY A 54 -16.48 -3.91 13.64
C GLY A 54 -17.16 -5.27 13.90
N TRP A 55 -16.47 -6.38 13.61
CA TRP A 55 -17.02 -7.71 13.88
C TRP A 55 -16.88 -8.10 15.35
N MET A 56 -15.75 -7.77 15.97
CA MET A 56 -15.48 -8.12 17.36
C MET A 56 -16.35 -7.28 18.31
N ASP A 57 -16.46 -5.96 18.10
CA ASP A 57 -17.35 -5.09 18.87
C ASP A 57 -18.82 -5.49 18.65
N GLY A 58 -19.25 -5.64 17.39
CA GLY A 58 -20.64 -5.97 17.08
C GLY A 58 -21.07 -7.35 17.60
N TRP A 59 -20.18 -8.33 17.61
CA TRP A 59 -20.47 -9.66 18.15
C TRP A 59 -20.42 -9.67 19.68
N MET A 60 -19.45 -8.98 20.28
CA MET A 60 -19.27 -8.94 21.73
C MET A 60 -20.40 -8.14 22.40
N ASP A 61 -20.75 -6.97 21.86
CA ASP A 61 -21.87 -6.16 22.33
C ASP A 61 -23.21 -6.88 22.11
N GLY A 62 -23.46 -7.40 20.90
CA GLY A 62 -24.71 -8.10 20.60
C GLY A 62 -24.91 -9.37 21.42
N TRP A 63 -23.83 -10.08 21.76
CA TRP A 63 -23.89 -11.26 22.62
C TRP A 63 -24.03 -10.90 24.10
N MET A 64 -23.31 -9.88 24.59
CA MET A 64 -23.47 -9.38 25.96
C MET A 64 -24.88 -8.85 26.19
N ASP A 65 -25.38 -7.98 25.32
CA ASP A 65 -26.70 -7.36 25.44
C ASP A 65 -27.80 -8.42 25.34
N GLY A 66 -27.74 -9.30 24.35
CA GLY A 66 -28.73 -10.36 24.18
C GLY A 66 -28.74 -11.37 25.34
N TRP A 67 -27.58 -11.65 25.94
CA TRP A 67 -27.49 -12.54 27.10
C TRP A 67 -27.95 -11.85 28.38
N MET A 68 -27.59 -10.58 28.60
CA MET A 68 -28.06 -9.78 29.74
C MET A 68 -29.57 -9.58 29.69
N ASP A 69 -30.12 -9.18 28.54
CA ASP A 69 -31.56 -8.96 28.37
C ASP A 69 -32.33 -10.26 28.57
N GLY A 70 -31.87 -11.38 27.99
CA GLY A 70 -32.50 -12.69 28.16
C GLY A 70 -32.42 -13.23 29.60
N TRP A 71 -31.33 -12.93 30.31
CA TRP A 71 -31.21 -13.29 31.74
C TRP A 71 -32.11 -12.43 32.61
N ILE A 72 -32.12 -11.11 32.40
CA ILE A 72 -32.90 -10.17 33.20
C ILE A 72 -34.40 -10.43 33.00
N ASP A 73 -34.86 -10.60 31.76
CA ASP A 73 -36.27 -10.87 31.45
C ASP A 73 -36.72 -12.26 31.94
N GLY A 74 -35.81 -13.25 31.95
CA GLY A 74 -36.10 -14.62 32.40
C GLY A 74 -35.97 -14.87 33.92
N TYR A 75 -35.22 -14.05 34.65
CA TYR A 75 -35.02 -14.20 36.11
C TYR A 75 -35.79 -13.18 36.95
N ILE A 76 -36.14 -12.02 36.39
CA ILE A 76 -36.82 -10.92 37.11
C ILE A 76 -38.31 -10.81 36.73
N GLY A 77 -38.77 -11.46 35.66
CA GLY A 77 -40.19 -11.68 35.35
C GLY A 77 -40.82 -12.82 36.15
#